data_AF-A0A423Y4F9-F1
#
_entry.id   AF-A0A423Y4F9-F1
#
_cell.length_a   1.000
_cell.length_b   1.000
_cell.length_c   1.000
_cell.angle_alpha   90.00
_cell.angle_beta   90.00
_cell.angle_gamma   90.00
#
_symmetry.space_group_name_H-M   'P 1'
#
loop_
_entity.id
_entity.type
_entity.pdbx_description
1 polymer ?
#
loop_
_entity_poly.entity_id
_entity_poly.type
_entity_poly.pdbx_seq_one_letter_code
_entity_poly.pdbx_strand_id
1 'polypeptide(L)'
;MSSLITTKWLPVIYRDGTRGKISPLDLADENILDLILPRPDFQGAAWQFLLGLLQTALAPKDAESWEDIWEDGLTAEAIRNALALLEKLFEFGPDTPSFMQDSEPLDGESVALAQLLPETPGAQTLKLNKDHFIKRGTTEKLCPHCAALALFSLQLNAPSGGKGYRTGLRGGGPMTTLLELHRYQGERPALWRRLWLNILPQREGRLPRPASYDARVFPWLAPTRTSEKAIVTPEQADALQAYWGMPRRIRIDFSATQPGNCELCGEPGDALLTSMTVKNYGVNYVGWMHPLTPHRIPKKEGGEMFSVKGQPGGLLWRDWLGLMMESESDNNREQPARIVKIRQQKPLPGAETGLWCFGYDFDNMKARCWYEHHLPFLQLPESKQPFIRQTLSDAARVATLMLSKLRSALKEAWFGEGATVRGDFSFIDVDFWQQTQSRFLELVEAVKADTSGDNRALLSAWNSDIWRYTRRYFDDHALTNPQERTEFADIMKARKKFFTQAKPAAKGARAKKTQEAN
;
A
#
# COMPACT_ATOMS: atom_id res chain seq x y z
N MET A 1 -30.12 1.91 11.97
CA MET A 1 -29.11 2.97 11.85
C MET A 1 -28.13 2.82 13.01
N SER A 2 -26.83 2.82 12.73
CA SER A 2 -25.79 2.67 13.76
C SER A 2 -24.66 3.66 13.49
N SER A 3 -24.25 4.43 14.50
CA SER A 3 -23.06 5.28 14.38
C SER A 3 -21.81 4.41 14.41
N LEU A 4 -20.92 4.59 13.43
CA LEU A 4 -19.62 3.90 13.37
C LEU A 4 -18.61 4.43 14.40
N ILE A 5 -18.98 5.46 15.18
CA ILE A 5 -18.16 6.04 16.26
C ILE A 5 -18.45 5.38 17.61
N THR A 6 -19.73 5.17 17.95
CA THR A 6 -20.15 4.66 19.27
C THR A 6 -20.44 3.16 19.27
N THR A 7 -20.79 2.58 18.12
CA THR A 7 -21.08 1.14 18.01
C THR A 7 -19.79 0.33 18.14
N LYS A 8 -19.81 -0.79 18.88
CA LYS A 8 -18.69 -1.74 18.91
C LYS A 8 -18.74 -2.66 17.69
N TRP A 9 -17.91 -2.39 16.69
CA TRP A 9 -17.98 -3.09 15.41
C TRP A 9 -16.62 -3.56 14.88
N LEU A 10 -15.52 -2.99 15.35
CA LEU A 10 -14.16 -3.34 14.92
C LEU A 10 -13.64 -4.53 15.74
N PRO A 11 -13.36 -5.68 15.13
CA PRO A 11 -12.88 -6.85 15.86
C PRO A 11 -11.41 -6.66 16.27
N VAL A 12 -11.09 -7.03 17.51
CA VAL A 12 -9.75 -6.85 18.11
C VAL A 12 -9.27 -8.09 18.84
N ILE A 13 -7.96 -8.14 19.05
CA ILE A 13 -7.31 -9.05 20.00
C ILE A 13 -6.72 -8.26 21.18
N TYR A 14 -7.01 -8.73 22.39
CA TYR A 14 -6.50 -8.15 23.63
C TYR A 14 -5.19 -8.79 24.07
N ARG A 15 -4.51 -8.15 25.03
CA ARG A 15 -3.21 -8.58 25.57
C ARG A 15 -3.24 -9.96 26.21
N ASP A 16 -4.38 -10.35 26.78
CA ASP A 16 -4.62 -11.69 27.35
C ASP A 16 -4.93 -12.76 26.29
N GLY A 17 -4.95 -12.39 25.01
CA GLY A 17 -5.26 -13.28 23.88
C GLY A 17 -6.76 -13.44 23.60
N THR A 18 -7.64 -12.83 24.40
CA THR A 18 -9.08 -12.83 24.13
C THR A 18 -9.42 -11.98 22.92
N ARG A 19 -10.58 -12.27 22.31
CA ARG A 19 -11.10 -11.55 21.15
C ARG A 19 -12.36 -10.81 21.55
N GLY A 20 -12.55 -9.63 20.98
CA GLY A 20 -13.77 -8.87 21.18
C GLY A 20 -13.96 -7.83 20.10
N LYS A 21 -14.79 -6.84 20.39
CA LYS A 21 -15.07 -5.72 19.50
C LYS A 21 -14.95 -4.41 20.23
N ILE A 22 -14.45 -3.42 19.51
CA ILE A 22 -14.34 -2.04 19.98
C ILE A 22 -15.13 -1.10 19.07
N SER A 23 -15.50 0.03 19.66
CA SER A 23 -15.81 1.25 18.95
C SER A 23 -14.54 2.11 18.88
N PRO A 24 -14.47 3.11 17.98
CA PRO A 24 -13.42 4.12 18.02
C PRO A 24 -13.23 4.80 19.39
N LEU A 25 -14.27 4.88 20.23
CA LEU A 25 -14.18 5.45 21.58
C LEU A 25 -13.35 4.61 22.56
N ASP A 26 -13.19 3.32 22.31
CA ASP A 26 -12.45 2.42 23.20
C ASP A 26 -10.93 2.42 22.93
N LEU A 27 -10.42 3.18 21.93
CA LEU A 27 -9.03 3.08 21.48
C LEU A 27 -7.98 3.38 22.57
N ALA A 28 -8.33 4.15 23.60
CA ALA A 28 -7.44 4.45 24.73
C ALA A 28 -7.12 3.24 25.62
N ASP A 29 -7.78 2.09 25.43
CA ASP A 29 -7.49 0.88 26.20
C ASP A 29 -6.12 0.28 25.82
N GLU A 30 -5.20 0.31 26.79
CA GLU A 30 -3.83 -0.23 26.68
C GLU A 30 -3.78 -1.76 26.49
N ASN A 31 -4.90 -2.46 26.68
CA ASN A 31 -4.98 -3.91 26.48
C ASN A 31 -5.28 -4.29 25.04
N ILE A 32 -5.74 -3.37 24.18
CA ILE A 32 -6.01 -3.67 22.77
C ILE A 32 -4.68 -3.76 22.02
N LEU A 33 -4.36 -4.92 21.44
CA LEU A 33 -3.09 -5.12 20.72
C LEU A 33 -3.19 -4.83 19.23
N ASP A 34 -4.24 -5.32 18.57
CA ASP A 34 -4.46 -5.13 17.14
C ASP A 34 -5.91 -5.34 16.74
N LEU A 35 -6.25 -4.89 15.53
CA LEU A 35 -7.45 -5.31 14.81
C LEU A 35 -7.25 -6.71 14.22
N ILE A 36 -8.33 -7.48 14.11
CA ILE A 36 -8.35 -8.83 13.52
C ILE A 36 -9.47 -8.98 12.50
N LEU A 37 -9.30 -8.33 11.34
CA LEU A 37 -10.30 -8.35 10.29
C LEU A 37 -10.28 -9.69 9.52
N PRO A 38 -11.41 -10.13 8.94
CA PRO A 38 -11.49 -11.40 8.22
C PRO A 38 -10.68 -11.42 6.91
N ARG A 39 -10.22 -10.26 6.43
CA ARG A 39 -9.49 -10.11 5.17
C ARG A 39 -8.35 -9.09 5.30
N PRO A 40 -7.23 -9.28 4.60
CA PRO A 40 -6.11 -8.32 4.61
C PRO A 40 -6.47 -6.92 4.11
N ASP A 41 -7.29 -6.82 3.05
CA ASP A 41 -7.71 -5.52 2.52
C ASP A 41 -8.62 -4.77 3.51
N PHE A 42 -9.39 -5.51 4.31
CA PHE A 42 -10.21 -4.96 5.38
C PHE A 42 -9.34 -4.52 6.57
N GLN A 43 -8.27 -5.25 6.89
CA GLN A 43 -7.29 -4.84 7.89
C GLN A 43 -6.70 -3.47 7.53
N GLY A 44 -6.22 -3.31 6.29
CA GLY A 44 -5.69 -2.03 5.80
C GLY A 44 -6.74 -0.91 5.72
N ALA A 45 -7.98 -1.23 5.37
CA ALA A 45 -9.09 -0.27 5.36
C ALA A 45 -9.48 0.17 6.78
N ALA A 46 -9.57 -0.75 7.75
CA ALA A 46 -9.93 -0.41 9.12
C ALA A 46 -8.84 0.45 9.79
N TRP A 47 -7.57 0.17 9.52
CA TRP A 47 -6.47 1.05 9.92
C TRP A 47 -6.60 2.44 9.34
N GLN A 48 -6.83 2.57 8.02
CA GLN A 48 -7.02 3.87 7.38
C GLN A 48 -8.26 4.62 7.91
N PHE A 49 -9.33 3.91 8.26
CA PHE A 49 -10.53 4.51 8.88
C PHE A 49 -10.19 5.14 10.23
N LEU A 50 -9.53 4.39 11.12
CA LEU A 50 -9.12 4.88 12.44
C LEU A 50 -8.10 6.02 12.33
N LEU A 51 -7.13 5.91 11.44
CA LEU A 51 -6.17 6.99 11.16
C LEU A 51 -6.86 8.23 10.63
N GLY A 52 -7.84 8.08 9.73
CA GLY A 52 -8.66 9.18 9.24
C GLY A 52 -9.40 9.89 10.37
N LEU A 53 -10.04 9.14 11.28
CA LEU A 53 -10.74 9.71 12.44
C LEU A 53 -9.80 10.49 13.35
N LEU A 54 -8.68 9.87 13.76
CA LEU A 54 -7.70 10.49 14.64
C LEU A 54 -7.06 11.72 13.98
N GLN A 55 -6.71 11.64 12.69
CA GLN A 55 -6.13 12.77 11.96
C GLN A 55 -7.13 13.92 11.80
N THR A 56 -8.42 13.61 11.63
CA THR A 56 -9.46 14.64 11.45
C THR A 56 -9.84 15.32 12.76
N ALA A 57 -9.96 14.55 13.85
CA ALA A 57 -10.50 15.04 15.12
C ALA A 57 -9.44 15.38 16.18
N LEU A 58 -8.34 14.64 16.22
CA LEU A 58 -7.38 14.65 17.33
C LEU A 58 -5.95 15.01 16.92
N ALA A 59 -5.69 15.32 15.65
CA ALA A 59 -4.34 15.66 15.20
C ALA A 59 -3.73 16.80 16.05
N PRO A 60 -2.53 16.60 16.63
CA PRO A 60 -1.89 17.59 17.50
C PRO A 60 -1.46 18.81 16.69
N LYS A 61 -1.30 19.96 17.35
CA LYS A 61 -0.96 21.22 16.64
C LYS A 61 0.44 21.17 16.03
N ASP A 62 1.40 20.60 16.75
CA ASP A 62 2.82 20.55 16.42
C ASP A 62 3.50 19.31 17.02
N ALA A 63 4.81 19.21 16.81
CA ALA A 63 5.67 18.14 17.30
C ALA A 63 5.53 17.88 18.80
N GLU A 64 5.58 18.94 19.61
CA GLU A 64 5.59 18.87 21.07
C GLU A 64 4.27 18.27 21.57
N SER A 65 3.14 18.79 21.10
CA SER A 65 1.83 18.20 21.42
C SER A 65 1.64 16.77 20.91
N TRP A 66 2.40 16.34 19.90
CA TRP A 66 2.39 14.94 19.45
C TRP A 66 3.19 14.04 20.40
N GLU A 67 4.34 14.55 20.87
CA GLU A 67 5.23 13.89 21.83
C GLU A 67 4.55 13.73 23.20
N ASP A 68 3.83 14.75 23.67
CA ASP A 68 3.03 14.68 24.91
C ASP A 68 2.10 13.45 24.91
N ILE A 69 1.30 13.25 23.85
CA ILE A 69 0.40 12.09 23.75
C ILE A 69 1.17 10.77 23.58
N TRP A 70 2.32 10.80 22.90
CA TRP A 70 3.16 9.62 22.72
C TRP A 70 3.73 9.12 24.06
N GLU A 71 4.16 10.04 24.92
CA GLU A 71 4.77 9.77 26.22
C GLU A 71 3.73 9.52 27.32
N ASP A 72 2.77 10.42 27.50
CA ASP A 72 1.78 10.37 28.58
C ASP A 72 0.65 9.39 28.32
N GLY A 73 0.39 9.07 27.06
CA GLY A 73 -0.67 8.16 26.63
C GLY A 73 -1.93 8.86 26.14
N LEU A 74 -2.72 8.12 25.36
CA LEU A 74 -4.00 8.60 24.85
C LEU A 74 -5.12 8.30 25.87
N THR A 75 -5.78 9.34 26.37
CA THR A 75 -6.86 9.17 27.36
C THR A 75 -8.22 8.95 26.70
N ALA A 76 -9.07 8.14 27.34
CA ALA A 76 -10.44 7.89 26.87
C ALA A 76 -11.27 9.18 26.79
N GLU A 77 -10.99 10.14 27.68
CA GLU A 77 -11.66 11.44 27.70
C GLU A 77 -11.27 12.32 26.51
N ALA A 78 -9.99 12.32 26.13
CA ALA A 78 -9.54 13.03 24.93
C ALA A 78 -10.22 12.48 23.66
N ILE A 79 -10.35 11.15 23.55
CA ILE A 79 -11.04 10.51 22.41
C ILE A 79 -12.52 10.88 22.40
N ARG A 80 -13.23 10.72 23.52
CA ARG A 80 -14.66 11.05 23.60
C ARG A 80 -14.93 12.49 23.20
N ASN A 81 -14.17 13.43 23.76
CA ASN A 81 -14.34 14.85 23.45
C ASN A 81 -14.03 15.17 21.98
N ALA A 82 -13.02 14.53 21.40
CA ALA A 82 -12.67 14.75 19.99
C ALA A 82 -13.71 14.15 19.02
N LEU A 83 -14.24 12.97 19.32
CA LEU A 83 -15.13 12.24 18.41
C LEU A 83 -16.62 12.58 18.60
N ALA A 84 -17.00 13.27 19.68
CA ALA A 84 -18.40 13.64 19.96
C ALA A 84 -19.08 14.37 18.79
N LEU A 85 -18.37 15.29 18.13
CA LEU A 85 -18.90 16.06 16.99
C LEU A 85 -19.03 15.24 15.70
N LEU A 86 -18.38 14.08 15.63
CA LEU A 86 -18.40 13.20 14.46
C LEU A 86 -19.49 12.12 14.54
N GLU A 87 -20.06 11.85 15.71
CA GLU A 87 -20.96 10.71 15.93
C GLU A 87 -22.12 10.65 14.92
N LYS A 88 -22.83 11.77 14.74
CA LYS A 88 -23.97 11.90 13.81
C LYS A 88 -23.56 11.95 12.34
N LEU A 89 -22.29 12.24 12.05
CA LEU A 89 -21.77 12.34 10.69
C LEU A 89 -21.34 10.97 10.14
N PHE A 90 -21.17 9.98 11.02
CA PHE A 90 -20.72 8.62 10.70
C PHE A 90 -21.83 7.59 10.92
N GLU A 91 -23.09 7.99 10.68
CA GLU A 91 -24.22 7.08 10.70
C GLU A 91 -24.25 6.19 9.44
N PHE A 92 -24.41 4.88 9.64
CA PHE A 92 -24.60 3.92 8.56
C PHE A 92 -25.99 3.30 8.67
N GLY A 93 -26.81 3.47 7.64
CA GLY A 93 -28.23 3.14 7.71
C GLY A 93 -29.04 3.59 6.49
N PRO A 94 -30.38 3.41 6.55
CA PRO A 94 -31.29 3.73 5.45
C PRO A 94 -31.42 5.24 5.18
N ASP A 95 -31.24 6.09 6.19
CA ASP A 95 -31.48 7.53 6.08
C ASP A 95 -30.27 8.28 5.51
N THR A 96 -30.52 9.48 4.98
CA THR A 96 -29.49 10.42 4.51
C THR A 96 -29.22 11.49 5.56
N PRO A 97 -27.95 11.89 5.80
CA PRO A 97 -26.74 11.36 5.18
C PRO A 97 -26.34 10.00 5.75
N SER A 98 -25.83 9.11 4.88
CA SER A 98 -25.24 7.84 5.32
C SER A 98 -23.78 7.76 4.92
N PHE A 99 -22.95 7.24 5.82
CA PHE A 99 -21.51 7.14 5.66
C PHE A 99 -21.12 6.57 4.29
N MET A 100 -20.38 7.38 3.51
CA MET A 100 -19.83 7.06 2.18
C MET A 100 -20.82 6.60 1.11
N GLN A 101 -22.10 6.92 1.28
CA GLN A 101 -23.14 6.65 0.28
C GLN A 101 -23.56 7.94 -0.42
N ASP A 102 -24.12 7.80 -1.62
CA ASP A 102 -24.69 8.94 -2.35
C ASP A 102 -25.77 9.61 -1.49
N SER A 103 -25.86 10.93 -1.55
CA SER A 103 -26.83 11.70 -0.79
C SER A 103 -28.27 11.45 -1.27
N GLU A 104 -28.44 11.27 -2.57
CA GLU A 104 -29.74 11.15 -3.22
C GLU A 104 -30.09 9.68 -3.47
N PRO A 105 -31.38 9.34 -3.62
CA PRO A 105 -31.76 8.07 -4.23
C PRO A 105 -31.15 7.95 -5.63
N LEU A 106 -30.56 6.80 -5.93
CA LEU A 106 -29.94 6.55 -7.23
C LEU A 106 -30.94 5.88 -8.17
N ASP A 107 -31.22 6.52 -9.30
CA ASP A 107 -31.76 5.84 -10.49
C ASP A 107 -30.59 5.21 -11.25
N GLY A 108 -30.21 4.00 -10.84
CA GLY A 108 -29.03 3.27 -11.28
C GLY A 108 -29.26 1.77 -11.34
N GLU A 109 -28.19 1.01 -11.57
CA GLU A 109 -28.27 -0.45 -11.65
C GLU A 109 -28.33 -1.06 -10.25
N SER A 110 -29.31 -1.93 -10.01
CA SER A 110 -29.35 -2.76 -8.80
C SER A 110 -28.42 -3.96 -8.99
N VAL A 111 -27.47 -4.11 -8.08
CA VAL A 111 -26.43 -5.15 -8.12
C VAL A 111 -26.29 -5.83 -6.76
N ALA A 112 -25.70 -7.02 -6.76
CA ALA A 112 -25.36 -7.72 -5.51
C ALA A 112 -24.37 -6.91 -4.68
N LEU A 113 -24.55 -6.92 -3.36
CA LEU A 113 -23.67 -6.22 -2.42
C LEU A 113 -22.23 -6.74 -2.48
N ALA A 114 -22.04 -8.00 -2.89
CA ALA A 114 -20.75 -8.61 -3.19
C ALA A 114 -19.86 -7.74 -4.11
N GLN A 115 -20.45 -6.92 -4.99
CA GLN A 115 -19.71 -6.03 -5.91
C GLN A 115 -18.96 -4.89 -5.17
N LEU A 116 -19.13 -4.75 -3.85
CA LEU A 116 -18.22 -3.95 -3.02
C LEU A 116 -16.81 -4.55 -2.94
N LEU A 117 -16.67 -5.87 -3.13
CA LEU A 117 -15.40 -6.57 -3.12
C LEU A 117 -14.78 -6.53 -4.53
N PRO A 118 -13.55 -6.02 -4.70
CA PRO A 118 -12.97 -5.81 -6.03
C PRO A 118 -12.76 -7.08 -6.87
N GLU A 119 -12.64 -8.24 -6.24
CA GLU A 119 -12.50 -9.52 -6.92
C GLU A 119 -13.83 -10.11 -7.40
N THR A 120 -14.98 -9.61 -6.94
CA THR A 120 -16.29 -10.17 -7.30
C THR A 120 -16.49 -10.14 -8.81
N PRO A 121 -16.87 -11.26 -9.44
CA PRO A 121 -16.96 -11.33 -10.88
C PRO A 121 -18.14 -10.50 -11.39
N GLY A 122 -17.89 -9.64 -12.37
CA GLY A 122 -18.94 -8.96 -13.12
C GLY A 122 -19.68 -9.89 -14.08
N ALA A 123 -20.79 -9.40 -14.65
CA ALA A 123 -21.65 -10.17 -15.56
C ALA A 123 -20.89 -10.82 -16.73
N GLN A 124 -19.92 -10.11 -17.33
CA GLN A 124 -19.12 -10.65 -18.43
C GLN A 124 -18.15 -11.75 -17.95
N THR A 125 -17.54 -11.59 -16.77
CA THR A 125 -16.64 -12.59 -16.19
C THR A 125 -17.40 -13.90 -15.93
N LEU A 126 -18.61 -13.81 -15.38
CA LEU A 126 -19.51 -14.95 -15.16
C LEU A 126 -19.91 -15.61 -16.50
N LYS A 127 -20.37 -14.81 -17.48
CA LYS A 127 -20.79 -15.32 -18.80
C LYS A 127 -19.67 -16.06 -19.53
N LEU A 128 -18.43 -15.60 -19.37
CA LEU A 128 -17.25 -16.20 -20.00
C LEU A 128 -16.55 -17.25 -19.11
N ASN A 129 -17.10 -17.55 -17.92
CA ASN A 129 -16.49 -18.44 -16.92
C ASN A 129 -15.02 -18.11 -16.61
N LYS A 130 -14.69 -16.82 -16.47
CA LYS A 130 -13.31 -16.35 -16.21
C LYS A 130 -12.97 -16.22 -14.72
N ASP A 131 -13.86 -16.69 -13.85
CA ASP A 131 -13.81 -16.60 -12.39
C ASP A 131 -13.40 -17.92 -11.73
N HIS A 132 -12.53 -18.70 -12.37
CA HIS A 132 -12.15 -20.07 -11.97
C HIS A 132 -11.73 -20.24 -10.50
N PHE A 133 -11.14 -19.22 -9.89
CA PHE A 133 -10.65 -19.25 -8.50
C PHE A 133 -11.58 -18.57 -7.50
N ILE A 134 -12.72 -18.04 -7.95
CA ILE A 134 -13.69 -17.36 -7.09
C ILE A 134 -14.82 -18.33 -6.79
N LYS A 135 -15.06 -18.58 -5.51
CA LYS A 135 -16.21 -19.38 -5.08
C LYS A 135 -17.47 -18.53 -5.23
N ARG A 136 -18.34 -18.91 -6.17
CA ARG A 136 -19.64 -18.27 -6.36
C ARG A 136 -20.54 -18.53 -5.14
N GLY A 137 -21.38 -17.57 -4.79
CA GLY A 137 -22.38 -17.71 -3.72
C GLY A 137 -21.83 -17.68 -2.29
N THR A 138 -20.63 -17.13 -2.07
CA THR A 138 -20.01 -17.07 -0.73
C THR A 138 -19.84 -15.65 -0.17
N THR A 139 -20.41 -14.63 -0.83
CA THR A 139 -20.33 -13.21 -0.42
C THR A 139 -21.63 -12.43 -0.73
N GLU A 140 -22.76 -13.13 -0.77
CA GLU A 140 -24.10 -12.62 -1.07
C GLU A 140 -24.74 -11.86 0.11
N LYS A 141 -24.37 -12.16 1.36
CA LYS A 141 -25.03 -11.58 2.55
C LYS A 141 -24.04 -11.01 3.55
N LEU A 142 -24.09 -9.71 3.79
CA LEU A 142 -23.17 -9.00 4.68
C LEU A 142 -23.89 -8.36 5.86
N CYS A 143 -23.31 -8.43 7.06
CA CYS A 143 -23.78 -7.60 8.17
C CYS A 143 -23.47 -6.11 7.91
N PRO A 144 -24.19 -5.16 8.54
CA PRO A 144 -23.97 -3.73 8.35
C PRO A 144 -22.52 -3.28 8.59
N HIS A 145 -21.83 -3.87 9.56
CA HIS A 145 -20.43 -3.54 9.88
C HIS A 145 -19.47 -3.95 8.75
N CYS A 146 -19.63 -5.15 8.21
CA CYS A 146 -18.84 -5.61 7.07
C CYS A 146 -19.16 -4.82 5.79
N ALA A 147 -20.43 -4.46 5.58
CA ALA A 147 -20.85 -3.65 4.45
C ALA A 147 -20.24 -2.22 4.51
N ALA A 148 -20.23 -1.59 5.69
CA ALA A 148 -19.62 -0.28 5.89
C ALA A 148 -18.11 -0.30 5.60
N LEU A 149 -17.39 -1.33 6.08
CA LEU A 149 -15.96 -1.48 5.81
C LEU A 149 -15.65 -1.84 4.36
N ALA A 150 -16.47 -2.69 3.74
CA ALA A 150 -16.35 -3.03 2.32
C ALA A 150 -16.56 -1.78 1.45
N LEU A 151 -17.56 -0.96 1.77
CA LEU A 151 -17.80 0.32 1.13
C LEU A 151 -16.60 1.26 1.28
N PHE A 152 -16.09 1.44 2.50
CA PHE A 152 -14.89 2.26 2.75
C PHE A 152 -13.68 1.76 1.95
N SER A 153 -13.40 0.45 1.98
CA SER A 153 -12.32 -0.18 1.22
C SER A 153 -12.45 0.06 -0.28
N LEU A 154 -13.66 -0.11 -0.84
CA LEU A 154 -13.92 0.17 -2.25
C LEU A 154 -13.69 1.64 -2.58
N GLN A 155 -14.19 2.59 -1.77
CA GLN A 155 -14.03 4.02 -2.05
C GLN A 155 -12.55 4.44 -2.02
N LEU A 156 -11.77 3.89 -1.09
CA LEU A 156 -10.32 4.13 -1.00
C LEU A 156 -9.54 3.59 -2.21
N ASN A 157 -9.93 2.42 -2.70
CA ASN A 157 -9.15 1.64 -3.67
C ASN A 157 -9.74 1.62 -5.09
N ALA A 158 -10.89 2.27 -5.29
CA ALA A 158 -11.77 2.10 -6.45
C ALA A 158 -10.98 2.00 -7.78
N PRO A 159 -11.03 0.86 -8.48
CA PRO A 159 -10.33 0.70 -9.75
C PRO A 159 -11.02 1.50 -10.87
N SER A 160 -10.40 1.54 -12.05
CA SER A 160 -11.13 2.01 -13.24
C SER A 160 -12.30 1.06 -13.48
N GLY A 161 -13.52 1.56 -13.66
CA GLY A 161 -14.74 0.73 -13.75
C GLY A 161 -15.46 0.82 -15.11
N GLY A 162 -14.78 1.26 -16.16
CA GLY A 162 -15.42 1.58 -17.45
C GLY A 162 -16.06 2.97 -17.47
N LYS A 163 -16.99 3.20 -18.42
CA LYS A 163 -17.49 4.55 -18.75
C LYS A 163 -18.18 5.22 -17.55
N GLY A 164 -17.52 6.25 -17.01
CA GLY A 164 -18.04 7.10 -15.94
C GLY A 164 -17.77 6.61 -14.53
N TYR A 165 -17.29 5.38 -14.33
CA TYR A 165 -16.94 4.86 -13.00
C TYR A 165 -15.56 5.36 -12.58
N ARG A 166 -15.52 6.36 -11.68
CA ARG A 166 -14.31 7.08 -11.27
C ARG A 166 -13.44 6.29 -10.30
N THR A 167 -12.13 6.39 -10.46
CA THR A 167 -11.15 5.78 -9.58
C THR A 167 -11.11 6.45 -8.21
N GLY A 168 -10.44 5.79 -7.24
CA GLY A 168 -10.03 6.36 -5.96
C GLY A 168 -9.46 7.78 -6.08
N LEU A 169 -9.56 8.56 -5.00
CA LEU A 169 -8.92 9.89 -4.90
C LEU A 169 -7.41 9.83 -5.21
N ARG A 170 -6.79 8.68 -4.88
CA ARG A 170 -5.39 8.36 -5.13
C ARG A 170 -5.17 7.56 -6.42
N GLY A 171 -6.14 7.53 -7.34
CA GLY A 171 -6.18 6.59 -8.46
C GLY A 171 -6.65 5.19 -8.05
N GLY A 172 -6.70 4.26 -9.01
CA GLY A 172 -7.12 2.87 -8.77
C GLY A 172 -5.99 2.00 -8.23
N GLY A 173 -6.24 1.29 -7.11
CA GLY A 173 -5.25 0.45 -6.43
C GLY A 173 -4.03 1.21 -5.91
N PRO A 174 -4.21 2.34 -5.19
CA PRO A 174 -3.08 3.10 -4.66
C PRO A 174 -2.34 2.28 -3.60
N MET A 175 -1.02 2.45 -3.55
CA MET A 175 -0.21 1.93 -2.45
C MET A 175 -0.45 2.79 -1.20
N THR A 176 -0.71 2.14 -0.08
CA THR A 176 -0.69 2.76 1.24
C THR A 176 0.58 2.32 1.95
N THR A 177 1.26 3.26 2.60
CA THR A 177 2.48 3.03 3.37
C THR A 177 2.29 3.60 4.76
N LEU A 178 2.32 2.72 5.75
CA LEU A 178 2.24 3.04 7.17
C LEU A 178 3.55 2.65 7.86
N LEU A 179 3.83 3.29 8.98
CA LEU A 179 4.86 2.86 9.91
C LEU A 179 4.27 1.83 10.87
N GLU A 180 5.04 0.79 11.15
CA GLU A 180 4.73 -0.19 12.17
C GLU A 180 5.54 0.10 13.43
N LEU A 181 4.93 -0.15 14.58
CA LEU A 181 5.62 -0.15 15.86
C LEU A 181 5.58 -1.59 16.39
N HIS A 182 6.70 -2.29 16.25
CA HIS A 182 6.84 -3.67 16.68
C HIS A 182 7.03 -3.75 18.20
N ARG A 183 7.89 -2.88 18.73
CA ARG A 183 8.13 -2.73 20.17
C ARG A 183 8.26 -1.26 20.55
N TYR A 184 7.85 -0.96 21.77
CA TYR A 184 8.14 0.31 22.44
C TYR A 184 8.60 0.01 23.86
N GLN A 185 9.78 0.52 24.24
CA GLN A 185 10.40 0.23 25.55
C GLN A 185 10.52 -1.28 25.85
N GLY A 186 10.77 -2.08 24.80
CA GLY A 186 10.91 -3.54 24.90
C GLY A 186 9.59 -4.32 24.89
N GLU A 187 8.44 -3.65 24.97
CA GLU A 187 7.12 -4.28 25.05
C GLU A 187 6.34 -4.19 23.73
N ARG A 188 5.34 -5.07 23.57
CA ARG A 188 4.38 -4.96 22.47
C ARG A 188 3.40 -3.81 22.76
N PRO A 189 3.35 -2.77 21.91
CA PRO A 189 2.54 -1.58 22.16
C PRO A 189 1.04 -1.85 21.96
N ALA A 190 0.21 -1.05 22.65
CA ALA A 190 -1.22 -0.99 22.40
C ALA A 190 -1.54 -0.40 21.02
N LEU A 191 -2.73 -0.73 20.50
CA LEU A 191 -3.18 -0.34 19.15
C LEU A 191 -3.14 1.18 18.94
N TRP A 192 -3.57 1.98 19.92
CA TRP A 192 -3.56 3.44 19.76
C TRP A 192 -2.16 4.00 19.51
N ARG A 193 -1.14 3.45 20.17
CA ARG A 193 0.26 3.93 20.03
C ARG A 193 0.79 3.60 18.64
N ARG A 194 0.42 2.43 18.11
CA ARG A 194 0.74 2.03 16.73
C ARG A 194 0.03 2.92 15.69
N LEU A 195 -1.22 3.31 15.94
CA LEU A 195 -1.94 4.27 15.11
C LEU A 195 -1.34 5.67 15.21
N TRP A 196 -1.00 6.12 16.43
CA TRP A 196 -0.45 7.45 16.72
C TRP A 196 0.87 7.73 15.99
N LEU A 197 1.70 6.70 15.81
CA LEU A 197 2.91 6.75 14.99
C LEU A 197 2.65 7.28 13.57
N ASN A 198 1.44 7.04 13.06
CA ASN A 198 1.00 7.43 11.73
C ASN A 198 0.13 8.70 11.69
N ILE A 199 -0.01 9.41 12.82
CA ILE A 199 -0.69 10.71 12.88
C ILE A 199 0.30 11.83 12.64
N LEU A 200 -0.07 12.74 11.75
CA LEU A 200 0.68 13.94 11.43
C LEU A 200 0.26 15.10 12.33
N PRO A 201 1.21 15.79 12.98
CA PRO A 201 0.92 17.10 13.53
C PRO A 201 0.44 18.06 12.43
N GLN A 202 -0.46 18.96 12.79
CA GLN A 202 -1.15 19.84 11.84
C GLN A 202 -0.17 20.71 11.03
N ARG A 203 0.83 21.30 11.69
CA ARG A 203 1.83 22.19 11.05
C ARG A 203 2.73 21.43 10.06
N GLU A 204 3.35 20.34 10.49
CA GLU A 204 4.24 19.53 9.64
C GLU A 204 3.48 18.82 8.53
N GLY A 205 2.29 18.31 8.85
CA GLY A 205 1.41 17.65 7.89
C GLY A 205 0.78 18.61 6.89
N ARG A 206 0.71 19.92 7.20
CA ARG A 206 -0.11 20.92 6.49
C ARG A 206 -1.58 20.47 6.36
N LEU A 207 -2.09 19.92 7.46
CA LEU A 207 -3.45 19.37 7.59
C LEU A 207 -4.05 19.94 8.88
N PRO A 208 -4.44 21.22 8.89
CA PRO A 208 -5.09 21.81 10.05
C PRO A 208 -6.41 21.08 10.33
N ARG A 209 -6.79 20.98 11.61
CA ARG A 209 -8.13 20.51 11.93
C ARG A 209 -9.17 21.52 11.42
N PRO A 210 -10.31 21.06 10.90
CA PRO A 210 -11.30 21.94 10.32
C PRO A 210 -12.03 22.70 11.44
N ALA A 211 -12.43 23.95 11.17
CA ALA A 211 -13.22 24.74 12.11
C ALA A 211 -14.63 24.16 12.32
N SER A 212 -15.13 23.46 11.30
CA SER A 212 -16.43 22.78 11.28
C SER A 212 -16.35 21.52 10.43
N TYR A 213 -17.09 20.48 10.81
CA TYR A 213 -17.15 19.23 10.07
C TYR A 213 -18.31 19.24 9.07
N ASP A 214 -18.01 19.55 7.80
CA ASP A 214 -19.00 19.67 6.72
C ASP A 214 -18.62 18.83 5.49
N ALA A 215 -19.32 19.05 4.38
CA ALA A 215 -19.13 18.31 3.14
C ALA A 215 -17.77 18.54 2.44
N ARG A 216 -17.03 19.57 2.83
CA ARG A 216 -15.65 19.78 2.35
C ARG A 216 -14.70 18.75 2.95
N VAL A 217 -14.98 18.26 4.16
CA VAL A 217 -14.25 17.17 4.80
C VAL A 217 -14.87 15.81 4.44
N PHE A 218 -16.19 15.69 4.60
CA PHE A 218 -16.94 14.43 4.46
C PHE A 218 -17.93 14.50 3.28
N PRO A 219 -17.58 13.97 2.10
CA PRO A 219 -18.37 14.19 0.88
C PRO A 219 -19.85 13.77 0.95
N TRP A 220 -20.20 12.78 1.78
CA TRP A 220 -21.56 12.25 1.90
C TRP A 220 -22.54 13.18 2.66
N LEU A 221 -22.06 14.30 3.21
CA LEU A 221 -22.89 15.26 3.94
C LEU A 221 -23.62 16.29 3.05
N ALA A 222 -23.42 16.24 1.73
CA ALA A 222 -24.07 17.14 0.77
C ALA A 222 -24.40 16.42 -0.54
N PRO A 223 -25.20 17.04 -1.43
CA PRO A 223 -25.44 16.55 -2.79
C PRO A 223 -24.15 16.10 -3.50
N THR A 224 -24.14 14.86 -3.99
CA THR A 224 -22.93 14.26 -4.57
C THR A 224 -22.46 15.02 -5.81
N ARG A 225 -21.20 15.48 -5.80
CA ARG A 225 -20.60 16.18 -6.94
C ARG A 225 -20.34 15.20 -8.09
N THR A 226 -21.00 15.40 -9.24
CA THR A 226 -20.85 14.49 -10.38
C THR A 226 -19.78 14.96 -11.35
N SER A 227 -19.06 13.97 -11.92
CA SER A 227 -18.03 14.20 -12.92
C SER A 227 -18.54 14.62 -14.31
N GLU A 228 -19.86 14.70 -14.49
CA GLU A 228 -20.47 15.28 -15.68
C GLU A 228 -20.29 16.80 -15.71
N LYS A 229 -20.16 17.42 -14.54
CA LYS A 229 -20.16 18.88 -14.39
C LYS A 229 -18.82 19.44 -13.93
N ALA A 230 -18.08 18.69 -13.12
CA ALA A 230 -16.87 19.21 -12.49
C ALA A 230 -15.84 18.13 -12.13
N ILE A 231 -14.61 18.57 -11.96
CA ILE A 231 -13.57 17.86 -11.21
C ILE A 231 -13.53 18.40 -9.77
N VAL A 232 -12.90 17.65 -8.87
CA VAL A 232 -12.62 18.06 -7.50
C VAL A 232 -11.11 18.08 -7.27
N THR A 233 -10.53 19.27 -7.12
CA THR A 233 -9.12 19.48 -6.79
C THR A 233 -8.93 19.79 -5.31
N PRO A 234 -7.71 19.68 -4.75
CA PRO A 234 -7.44 20.01 -3.34
C PRO A 234 -7.88 21.42 -2.93
N GLU A 235 -7.90 22.38 -3.85
CA GLU A 235 -8.30 23.77 -3.59
C GLU A 235 -9.82 23.93 -3.40
N GLN A 236 -10.61 22.93 -3.82
CA GLN A 236 -12.07 22.96 -3.80
C GLN A 236 -12.69 22.24 -2.59
N ALA A 237 -11.87 21.67 -1.71
CA ALA A 237 -12.27 20.88 -0.56
C ALA A 237 -11.32 21.10 0.62
N ASP A 238 -11.61 20.48 1.75
CA ASP A 238 -10.66 20.44 2.86
C ASP A 238 -9.58 19.39 2.55
N ALA A 239 -8.33 19.65 2.92
CA ALA A 239 -7.23 18.72 2.68
C ALA A 239 -7.42 17.36 3.38
N LEU A 240 -8.18 17.32 4.49
CA LEU A 240 -8.53 16.09 5.20
C LEU A 240 -9.49 15.20 4.41
N GLN A 241 -10.17 15.71 3.37
CA GLN A 241 -10.95 14.87 2.46
C GLN A 241 -10.10 13.81 1.76
N ALA A 242 -8.76 13.95 1.76
CA ALA A 242 -7.84 12.90 1.32
C ALA A 242 -8.13 11.53 1.98
N TYR A 243 -8.54 11.51 3.25
CA TYR A 243 -8.89 10.29 4.00
C TYR A 243 -10.30 9.77 3.72
N TRP A 244 -11.14 10.59 3.08
CA TRP A 244 -12.59 10.41 3.01
C TRP A 244 -13.14 10.48 1.57
N GLY A 245 -12.27 10.30 0.57
CA GLY A 245 -12.66 10.33 -0.84
C GLY A 245 -13.79 9.35 -1.15
N MET A 246 -14.78 9.79 -1.91
CA MET A 246 -16.00 9.03 -2.22
C MET A 246 -16.29 9.03 -3.74
N PRO A 247 -15.42 8.40 -4.56
CA PRO A 247 -15.53 8.46 -6.02
C PRO A 247 -16.68 7.63 -6.61
N ARG A 248 -17.14 6.57 -5.92
CA ARG A 248 -18.25 5.71 -6.37
C ARG A 248 -19.58 6.21 -5.82
N ARG A 249 -20.60 6.26 -6.68
CA ARG A 249 -21.98 6.55 -6.27
C ARG A 249 -22.66 5.23 -5.95
N ILE A 250 -22.91 5.00 -4.67
CA ILE A 250 -23.44 3.75 -4.15
C ILE A 250 -24.52 4.08 -3.14
N ARG A 251 -25.62 3.34 -3.19
CA ARG A 251 -26.67 3.33 -2.16
C ARG A 251 -26.99 1.89 -1.80
N ILE A 252 -26.78 1.53 -0.55
CA ILE A 252 -27.08 0.18 -0.06
C ILE A 252 -28.57 0.07 0.20
N ASP A 253 -29.17 -1.04 -0.20
CA ASP A 253 -30.58 -1.31 0.06
C ASP A 253 -30.75 -1.97 1.43
N PHE A 254 -31.13 -1.17 2.42
CA PHE A 254 -31.40 -1.64 3.78
C PHE A 254 -32.75 -2.36 3.93
N SER A 255 -33.57 -2.42 2.88
CA SER A 255 -34.82 -3.19 2.84
C SER A 255 -34.61 -4.60 2.27
N ALA A 256 -33.66 -4.76 1.35
CA ALA A 256 -33.28 -6.05 0.76
C ALA A 256 -32.37 -6.85 1.69
N THR A 257 -32.99 -7.53 2.67
CA THR A 257 -32.29 -8.27 3.71
C THR A 257 -32.68 -9.73 3.81
N GLN A 258 -31.79 -10.54 4.37
CA GLN A 258 -32.03 -11.96 4.64
C GLN A 258 -31.41 -12.37 5.99
N PRO A 259 -32.02 -13.31 6.73
CA PRO A 259 -31.43 -13.86 7.94
C PRO A 259 -30.31 -14.85 7.61
N GLY A 260 -29.42 -15.09 8.58
CA GLY A 260 -28.37 -16.11 8.50
C GLY A 260 -27.09 -15.65 9.18
N ASN A 261 -25.95 -16.01 8.61
CA ASN A 261 -24.63 -15.58 9.05
C ASN A 261 -24.00 -14.66 8.00
N CYS A 262 -23.38 -13.58 8.45
CA CYS A 262 -22.57 -12.73 7.58
C CYS A 262 -21.46 -13.56 6.97
N GLU A 263 -21.35 -13.54 5.64
CA GLU A 263 -20.41 -14.41 4.93
C GLU A 263 -18.96 -13.90 4.96
N LEU A 264 -18.72 -12.72 5.56
CA LEU A 264 -17.37 -12.19 5.80
C LEU A 264 -16.90 -12.41 7.24
N CYS A 265 -17.69 -12.06 8.25
CA CYS A 265 -17.28 -12.20 9.66
C CYS A 265 -17.84 -13.44 10.36
N GLY A 266 -18.78 -14.16 9.75
CA GLY A 266 -19.43 -15.34 10.31
C GLY A 266 -20.51 -15.05 11.36
N GLU A 267 -20.71 -13.78 11.74
CA GLU A 267 -21.65 -13.43 12.81
C GLU A 267 -23.11 -13.61 12.37
N PRO A 268 -23.98 -14.12 13.26
CA PRO A 268 -25.40 -14.25 12.97
C PRO A 268 -26.06 -12.87 12.85
N GLY A 269 -27.09 -12.78 12.01
CA GLY A 269 -27.92 -11.59 11.91
C GLY A 269 -29.25 -11.89 11.20
N ASP A 270 -30.31 -11.23 11.65
CA ASP A 270 -31.66 -11.42 11.11
C ASP A 270 -31.93 -10.60 9.84
N ALA A 271 -31.12 -9.56 9.61
CA ALA A 271 -31.27 -8.60 8.51
C ALA A 271 -29.91 -8.33 7.83
N LEU A 272 -29.31 -9.35 7.21
CA LEU A 272 -28.07 -9.21 6.44
C LEU A 272 -28.38 -8.57 5.09
N LEU A 273 -27.56 -7.59 4.69
CA LEU A 273 -27.70 -6.80 3.48
C LEU A 273 -27.27 -7.61 2.25
N THR A 274 -28.03 -7.51 1.16
CA THR A 274 -27.81 -8.37 -0.03
C THR A 274 -27.61 -7.61 -1.34
N SER A 275 -28.10 -6.38 -1.44
CA SER A 275 -28.04 -5.59 -2.68
C SER A 275 -27.70 -4.12 -2.44
N MET A 276 -27.33 -3.46 -3.52
CA MET A 276 -27.11 -2.02 -3.58
C MET A 276 -27.45 -1.49 -4.96
N THR A 277 -27.73 -0.19 -5.05
CA THR A 277 -27.84 0.54 -6.31
C THR A 277 -26.55 1.31 -6.57
N VAL A 278 -26.05 1.20 -7.80
CA VAL A 278 -24.84 1.90 -8.25
C VAL A 278 -25.13 2.79 -9.45
N LYS A 279 -24.42 3.93 -9.53
CA LYS A 279 -24.51 4.83 -10.68
C LYS A 279 -23.13 5.31 -11.10
N ASN A 280 -22.94 5.46 -12.40
CA ASN A 280 -21.72 6.04 -12.94
C ASN A 280 -21.66 7.57 -12.70
N TYR A 281 -20.53 8.15 -13.08
CA TYR A 281 -20.21 9.58 -12.98
C TYR A 281 -20.16 10.15 -11.55
N GLY A 282 -19.61 9.39 -10.60
CA GLY A 282 -19.27 9.92 -9.27
C GLY A 282 -18.17 10.97 -9.27
N VAL A 283 -17.61 11.26 -8.09
CA VAL A 283 -16.66 12.36 -7.91
C VAL A 283 -15.36 12.09 -8.69
N ASN A 284 -14.91 13.05 -9.49
CA ASN A 284 -13.65 12.96 -10.23
C ASN A 284 -12.55 13.77 -9.54
N TYR A 285 -11.72 13.11 -8.74
CA TYR A 285 -10.61 13.71 -8.02
C TYR A 285 -9.38 13.86 -8.92
N VAL A 286 -8.77 15.04 -8.92
CA VAL A 286 -7.57 15.36 -9.73
C VAL A 286 -6.57 16.15 -8.89
N GLY A 287 -5.27 15.84 -9.00
CA GLY A 287 -4.21 16.62 -8.37
C GLY A 287 -4.02 16.40 -6.86
N TRP A 288 -4.61 15.35 -6.29
CA TRP A 288 -4.53 15.08 -4.85
C TRP A 288 -3.23 14.39 -4.43
N MET A 289 -2.72 14.75 -3.25
CA MET A 289 -1.64 14.05 -2.56
C MET A 289 -2.13 13.51 -1.22
N HIS A 290 -2.27 12.19 -1.11
CA HIS A 290 -2.64 11.57 0.15
C HIS A 290 -1.42 11.39 1.06
N PRO A 291 -1.52 11.73 2.36
CA PRO A 291 -0.39 11.63 3.30
C PRO A 291 0.20 10.23 3.53
N LEU A 292 -0.56 9.19 3.21
CA LEU A 292 -0.22 7.78 3.45
C LEU A 292 0.18 7.07 2.16
N THR A 293 0.34 7.79 1.06
CA THR A 293 0.62 7.22 -0.25
C THR A 293 1.92 7.79 -0.81
N PRO A 294 2.84 6.95 -1.29
CA PRO A 294 4.01 7.41 -2.02
C PRO A 294 3.62 7.89 -3.42
N HIS A 295 4.36 8.86 -3.96
CA HIS A 295 4.09 9.49 -5.24
C HIS A 295 5.33 9.54 -6.12
N ARG A 296 5.11 9.55 -7.43
CA ARG A 296 6.13 9.76 -8.46
C ARG A 296 5.87 11.09 -9.14
N ILE A 297 6.91 11.92 -9.20
CA ILE A 297 6.88 13.20 -9.90
C ILE A 297 7.75 13.06 -11.15
N PRO A 298 7.17 13.13 -12.36
CA PRO A 298 7.95 13.09 -13.58
C PRO A 298 9.01 14.19 -13.62
N LYS A 299 10.21 13.86 -14.09
CA LYS A 299 11.30 14.84 -14.32
C LYS A 299 11.03 15.72 -15.53
N LYS A 300 10.22 15.24 -16.47
CA LYS A 300 9.84 15.98 -17.67
C LYS A 300 8.88 17.12 -17.29
N GLU A 301 9.15 18.33 -17.78
CA GLU A 301 8.27 19.48 -17.59
C GLU A 301 6.86 19.20 -18.11
N GLY A 302 5.86 19.64 -17.34
CA GLY A 302 4.44 19.40 -17.63
C GLY A 302 3.94 17.98 -17.31
N GLY A 303 4.79 17.08 -16.78
CA GLY A 303 4.35 15.77 -16.35
C GLY A 303 3.48 15.82 -15.09
N GLU A 304 2.34 15.14 -15.13
CA GLU A 304 1.46 15.02 -13.96
C GLU A 304 2.05 14.05 -12.94
N MET A 305 2.02 14.46 -11.67
CA MET A 305 2.37 13.58 -10.56
C MET A 305 1.32 12.49 -10.39
N PHE A 306 1.76 11.28 -10.06
CA PHE A 306 0.87 10.14 -9.84
C PHE A 306 1.27 9.32 -8.61
N SER A 307 0.28 8.67 -8.01
CA SER A 307 0.47 7.74 -6.89
C SER A 307 1.22 6.49 -7.34
N VAL A 308 2.03 5.94 -6.44
CA VAL A 308 2.53 4.58 -6.58
C VAL A 308 1.36 3.62 -6.38
N LYS A 309 1.24 2.60 -7.23
CA LYS A 309 0.14 1.63 -7.25
C LYS A 309 0.66 0.23 -6.92
N GLY A 310 -0.25 -0.68 -6.56
CA GLY A 310 0.06 -2.11 -6.59
C GLY A 310 0.52 -2.53 -7.99
N GLN A 311 1.55 -3.37 -8.06
CA GLN A 311 2.12 -3.87 -9.31
C GLN A 311 2.16 -5.40 -9.29
N PRO A 312 2.14 -6.06 -10.45
CA PRO A 312 2.23 -7.52 -10.51
C PRO A 312 3.59 -7.97 -9.95
N GLY A 313 3.57 -8.94 -9.04
CA GLY A 313 4.73 -9.36 -8.25
C GLY A 313 4.89 -8.60 -6.92
N GLY A 314 4.05 -7.61 -6.65
CA GLY A 314 4.07 -6.81 -5.42
C GLY A 314 5.19 -5.78 -5.38
N LEU A 315 5.46 -5.26 -4.19
CA LEU A 315 6.64 -4.44 -3.92
C LEU A 315 7.85 -5.35 -3.71
N LEU A 316 8.90 -5.11 -4.49
CA LEU A 316 10.13 -5.84 -4.40
C LEU A 316 11.13 -5.02 -3.58
N TRP A 317 12.16 -5.66 -3.02
CA TRP A 317 13.14 -4.95 -2.20
C TRP A 317 13.86 -3.82 -2.96
N ARG A 318 13.87 -3.83 -4.30
CA ARG A 318 14.38 -2.73 -5.14
C ARG A 318 13.55 -1.45 -5.01
N ASP A 319 12.24 -1.58 -4.74
CA ASP A 319 11.29 -0.48 -4.65
C ASP A 319 11.30 0.14 -3.24
N TRP A 320 11.82 -0.59 -2.25
CA TRP A 320 11.83 -0.22 -0.84
C TRP A 320 12.46 1.14 -0.54
N LEU A 321 13.58 1.48 -1.19
CA LEU A 321 14.22 2.78 -1.00
C LEU A 321 13.30 3.94 -1.36
N GLY A 322 12.55 3.83 -2.46
CA GLY A 322 11.60 4.87 -2.89
C GLY A 322 10.39 5.01 -1.97
N LEU A 323 10.09 3.98 -1.17
CA LEU A 323 9.01 4.01 -0.17
C LEU A 323 9.45 4.63 1.16
N MET A 324 10.75 4.59 1.47
CA MET A 324 11.31 5.10 2.73
C MET A 324 11.90 6.50 2.59
N MET A 325 12.54 6.78 1.46
CA MET A 325 13.33 7.99 1.27
C MET A 325 13.09 8.60 -0.11
N GLU A 326 13.23 9.92 -0.19
CA GLU A 326 13.28 10.58 -1.49
C GLU A 326 14.46 10.03 -2.29
N SER A 327 14.18 9.66 -3.53
CA SER A 327 15.16 9.12 -4.46
C SER A 327 14.81 9.53 -5.89
N GLU A 328 15.69 9.19 -6.83
CA GLU A 328 15.46 9.46 -8.24
C GLU A 328 15.53 8.17 -9.03
N SER A 329 14.54 7.96 -9.90
CA SER A 329 14.60 6.99 -10.99
C SER A 329 14.94 7.72 -12.30
N ASP A 330 15.10 6.97 -13.39
CA ASP A 330 15.50 7.53 -14.69
C ASP A 330 14.57 8.68 -15.14
N ASN A 331 13.27 8.51 -14.94
CA ASN A 331 12.24 9.43 -15.42
C ASN A 331 11.49 10.18 -14.32
N ASN A 332 11.62 9.78 -13.04
CA ASN A 332 10.83 10.34 -11.95
C ASN A 332 11.69 10.69 -10.73
N ARG A 333 11.20 11.63 -9.93
CA ARG A 333 11.53 11.77 -8.52
C ARG A 333 10.55 10.92 -7.73
N GLU A 334 11.07 9.99 -6.94
CA GLU A 334 10.30 9.11 -6.08
C GLU A 334 10.14 9.80 -4.71
N GLN A 335 8.90 9.94 -4.25
CA GLN A 335 8.59 10.52 -2.95
C GLN A 335 7.88 9.50 -2.07
N PRO A 336 8.41 9.22 -0.87
CA PRO A 336 7.73 8.36 0.10
C PRO A 336 6.44 9.03 0.57
N ALA A 337 5.56 8.26 1.23
CA ALA A 337 4.40 8.83 1.89
C ALA A 337 4.81 9.95 2.88
N ARG A 338 4.01 11.01 3.00
CA ARG A 338 4.34 12.18 3.83
C ARG A 338 4.63 11.79 5.28
N ILE A 339 3.87 10.84 5.81
CA ILE A 339 4.07 10.31 7.17
C ILE A 339 5.46 9.68 7.35
N VAL A 340 5.90 8.89 6.37
CA VAL A 340 7.23 8.26 6.36
C VAL A 340 8.31 9.31 6.30
N LYS A 341 8.18 10.31 5.40
CA LYS A 341 9.14 11.42 5.27
C LYS A 341 9.34 12.16 6.58
N ILE A 342 8.24 12.50 7.28
CA ILE A 342 8.31 13.26 8.54
C ILE A 342 8.93 12.42 9.65
N ARG A 343 8.57 11.13 9.77
CA ARG A 343 9.10 10.24 10.81
C ARG A 343 10.54 9.83 10.57
N GLN A 344 11.01 9.81 9.32
CA GLN A 344 12.43 9.64 9.00
C GLN A 344 13.31 10.68 9.70
N GLN A 345 12.78 11.88 9.94
CA GLN A 345 13.50 13.01 10.54
C GLN A 345 13.39 13.09 12.07
N LYS A 346 12.49 12.30 12.69
CA LYS A 346 12.18 12.37 14.12
C LYS A 346 12.34 10.99 14.79
N PRO A 347 13.56 10.63 15.23
CA PRO A 347 13.81 9.38 15.95
C PRO A 347 13.03 9.30 17.25
N LEU A 348 12.48 8.12 17.51
CA LEU A 348 11.74 7.81 18.73
C LEU A 348 12.57 6.82 19.55
N PRO A 349 13.22 7.26 20.64
CA PRO A 349 13.96 6.39 21.52
C PRO A 349 13.11 5.21 22.02
N GLY A 350 13.71 4.01 22.03
CA GLY A 350 13.03 2.79 22.48
C GLY A 350 11.95 2.24 21.55
N ALA A 351 11.73 2.84 20.38
CA ALA A 351 10.78 2.36 19.37
C ALA A 351 11.48 1.47 18.32
N GLU A 352 11.03 0.23 18.19
CA GLU A 352 11.39 -0.65 17.08
C GLU A 352 10.33 -0.53 16.00
N THR A 353 10.72 -0.01 14.84
CA THR A 353 9.78 0.39 13.79
C THR A 353 9.99 -0.36 12.48
N GLY A 354 8.90 -0.51 11.73
CA GLY A 354 8.83 -1.13 10.41
C GLY A 354 8.02 -0.28 9.44
N LEU A 355 7.92 -0.73 8.20
CA LEU A 355 7.07 -0.17 7.16
C LEU A 355 6.07 -1.24 6.72
N TRP A 356 4.79 -0.92 6.80
CA TRP A 356 3.71 -1.73 6.26
C TRP A 356 3.19 -1.08 4.98
N CYS A 357 3.42 -1.75 3.86
CA CYS A 357 3.03 -1.29 2.54
C CYS A 357 2.01 -2.24 1.93
N PHE A 358 0.87 -1.74 1.51
CA PHE A 358 -0.18 -2.58 0.94
C PHE A 358 -1.04 -1.87 -0.11
N GLY A 359 -1.61 -2.66 -1.02
CA GLY A 359 -2.53 -2.16 -2.03
C GLY A 359 -2.92 -3.22 -3.06
N TYR A 360 -3.99 -2.93 -3.80
CA TYR A 360 -4.43 -3.77 -4.90
C TYR A 360 -3.59 -3.54 -6.16
N ASP A 361 -3.21 -4.62 -6.82
CA ASP A 361 -2.78 -4.61 -8.21
C ASP A 361 -4.00 -4.83 -9.13
N PHE A 362 -4.35 -3.80 -9.88
CA PHE A 362 -5.44 -3.83 -10.85
C PHE A 362 -4.93 -3.81 -12.29
N ASP A 363 -5.53 -4.65 -13.12
CA ASP A 363 -5.56 -4.45 -14.57
C ASP A 363 -6.93 -3.90 -14.96
N ASN A 364 -7.01 -2.59 -15.18
CA ASN A 364 -8.27 -1.86 -15.32
C ASN A 364 -9.21 -2.08 -14.10
N MET A 365 -10.29 -2.83 -14.28
CA MET A 365 -11.24 -3.18 -13.22
C MET A 365 -10.96 -4.53 -12.58
N LYS A 366 -10.03 -5.33 -13.14
CA LYS A 366 -9.74 -6.69 -12.67
C LYS A 366 -8.74 -6.64 -11.52
N ALA A 367 -9.17 -7.03 -10.33
CA ALA A 367 -8.26 -7.30 -9.22
C ALA A 367 -7.38 -8.51 -9.57
N ARG A 368 -6.05 -8.31 -9.69
CA ARG A 368 -5.11 -9.42 -9.87
C ARG A 368 -4.67 -9.98 -8.54
N CYS A 369 -4.34 -9.11 -7.59
CA CYS A 369 -3.88 -9.51 -6.26
C CYS A 369 -3.98 -8.34 -5.27
N TRP A 370 -4.15 -8.66 -3.99
CA TRP A 370 -3.81 -7.76 -2.88
C TRP A 370 -2.36 -8.05 -2.47
N TYR A 371 -1.51 -7.04 -2.56
CA TYR A 371 -0.13 -7.15 -2.10
C TYR A 371 0.04 -6.45 -0.75
N GLU A 372 0.81 -7.10 0.12
CA GLU A 372 1.10 -6.64 1.46
C GLU A 372 2.54 -6.99 1.80
N HIS A 373 3.27 -6.01 2.33
CA HIS A 373 4.69 -6.11 2.62
C HIS A 373 5.00 -5.45 3.96
N HIS A 374 5.73 -6.17 4.80
CA HIS A 374 6.32 -5.67 6.04
C HIS A 374 7.82 -5.57 5.81
N LEU A 375 8.32 -4.33 5.73
CA LEU A 375 9.68 -4.01 5.36
C LEU A 375 10.37 -3.33 6.54
N PRO A 376 11.69 -3.44 6.70
CA PRO A 376 12.37 -2.68 7.74
C PRO A 376 12.19 -1.17 7.51
N PHE A 377 12.02 -0.41 8.59
CA PHE A 377 12.11 1.05 8.53
C PHE A 377 13.48 1.47 9.04
N LEU A 378 14.35 1.94 8.16
CA LEU A 378 15.66 2.40 8.58
C LEU A 378 15.54 3.85 9.00
N GLN A 379 15.56 4.11 10.30
CA GLN A 379 15.71 5.47 10.77
C GLN A 379 17.19 5.87 10.70
N LEU A 380 17.50 6.73 9.74
CA LEU A 380 18.88 7.01 9.35
C LEU A 380 19.28 8.45 9.72
N PRO A 381 20.43 8.64 10.39
CA PRO A 381 20.99 9.98 10.60
C PRO A 381 21.14 10.71 9.28
N GLU A 382 20.75 11.99 9.23
CA GLU A 382 20.76 12.80 8.01
C GLU A 382 22.11 12.78 7.29
N SER A 383 23.21 12.80 8.06
CA SER A 383 24.58 12.71 7.55
C SER A 383 24.90 11.40 6.82
N LYS A 384 24.27 10.27 7.20
CA LYS A 384 24.47 8.96 6.56
C LYS A 384 23.51 8.71 5.39
N GLN A 385 22.41 9.46 5.30
CA GLN A 385 21.38 9.24 4.28
C GLN A 385 21.91 9.23 2.82
N PRO A 386 22.78 10.17 2.40
CA PRO A 386 23.33 10.14 1.03
C PRO A 386 24.11 8.86 0.71
N PHE A 387 24.97 8.43 1.64
CA PHE A 387 25.79 7.22 1.47
C PHE A 387 24.93 5.96 1.36
N ILE A 388 23.95 5.81 2.26
CA ILE A 388 23.06 4.66 2.30
C ILE A 388 22.19 4.62 1.03
N ARG A 389 21.60 5.76 0.66
CA ARG A 389 20.80 5.90 -0.56
C ARG A 389 21.61 5.51 -1.79
N GLN A 390 22.83 6.03 -1.93
CA GLN A 390 23.69 5.74 -3.07
C GLN A 390 24.04 4.26 -3.16
N THR A 391 24.50 3.68 -2.04
CA THR A 391 24.97 2.29 -1.98
C THR A 391 23.85 1.30 -2.28
N LEU A 392 22.67 1.49 -1.66
CA LEU A 392 21.54 0.59 -1.88
C LEU A 392 20.93 0.78 -3.28
N SER A 393 20.91 2.01 -3.82
CA SER A 393 20.50 2.27 -5.21
C SER A 393 21.43 1.60 -6.22
N ASP A 394 22.74 1.66 -6.01
CA ASP A 394 23.72 0.99 -6.85
C ASP A 394 23.58 -0.53 -6.78
N ALA A 395 23.35 -1.08 -5.59
CA ALA A 395 23.10 -2.51 -5.40
C ALA A 395 21.85 -2.98 -6.16
N ALA A 396 20.74 -2.23 -6.06
CA ALA A 396 19.49 -2.51 -6.79
C ALA A 396 19.68 -2.42 -8.31
N ARG A 397 20.45 -1.44 -8.80
CA ARG A 397 20.80 -1.29 -10.22
C ARG A 397 21.60 -2.47 -10.74
N VAL A 398 22.60 -2.95 -9.99
CA VAL A 398 23.37 -4.14 -10.38
C VAL A 398 22.49 -5.39 -10.41
N ALA A 399 21.63 -5.59 -9.41
CA ALA A 399 20.71 -6.72 -9.38
C ALA A 399 19.75 -6.71 -10.58
N THR A 400 19.20 -5.55 -10.93
CA THR A 400 18.34 -5.37 -12.11
C THR A 400 19.07 -5.72 -13.40
N LEU A 401 20.31 -5.27 -13.56
CA LEU A 401 21.14 -5.61 -14.72
C LEU A 401 21.43 -7.11 -14.78
N MET A 402 21.75 -7.72 -13.64
CA MET A 402 22.04 -9.16 -13.56
C MET A 402 20.82 -10.02 -13.85
N LEU A 403 19.63 -9.63 -13.39
CA LEU A 403 18.37 -10.28 -13.73
C LEU A 403 18.08 -10.20 -15.24
N SER A 404 18.26 -9.02 -15.85
CA SER A 404 18.07 -8.85 -17.30
C SER A 404 18.99 -9.78 -18.10
N LYS A 405 20.26 -9.89 -17.68
CA LYS A 405 21.23 -10.81 -18.29
C LYS A 405 20.87 -12.28 -18.04
N LEU A 406 20.45 -12.64 -16.83
CA LEU A 406 20.02 -13.99 -16.47
C LEU A 406 18.83 -14.43 -17.35
N ARG A 407 17.80 -13.59 -17.47
CA ARG A 407 16.63 -13.83 -18.30
C ARG A 407 17.00 -14.01 -19.77
N SER A 408 17.91 -13.18 -20.28
CA SER A 408 18.41 -13.31 -21.65
C SER A 408 19.18 -14.63 -21.85
N ALA A 409 20.05 -14.98 -20.91
CA ALA A 409 20.82 -16.22 -20.96
C ALA A 409 19.92 -17.47 -20.89
N LEU A 410 18.92 -17.50 -20.02
CA LEU A 410 17.96 -18.61 -19.91
C LEU A 410 17.18 -18.79 -21.21
N LYS A 411 16.75 -17.69 -21.85
CA LYS A 411 16.08 -17.76 -23.15
C LYS A 411 16.99 -18.32 -24.24
N GLU A 412 18.25 -17.88 -24.29
CA GLU A 412 19.24 -18.44 -25.23
C GLU A 412 19.50 -19.93 -24.96
N ALA A 413 19.51 -20.34 -23.70
CA ALA A 413 19.70 -21.74 -23.31
C ALA A 413 18.52 -22.64 -23.70
N TRP A 414 17.29 -22.15 -23.54
CA TRP A 414 16.08 -22.94 -23.83
C TRP A 414 15.68 -22.95 -25.32
N PHE A 415 16.00 -21.89 -26.07
CA PHE A 415 15.46 -21.69 -27.41
C PHE A 415 16.51 -21.40 -28.49
N GLY A 416 17.79 -21.37 -28.11
CA GLY A 416 18.90 -21.04 -29.01
C GLY A 416 19.18 -19.54 -29.13
N GLU A 417 20.35 -19.22 -29.66
CA GLU A 417 20.82 -17.84 -29.78
C GLU A 417 20.01 -17.02 -30.80
N GLY A 418 19.57 -15.82 -30.41
CA GLY A 418 18.80 -14.92 -31.29
C GLY A 418 17.31 -15.27 -31.41
N ALA A 419 16.82 -16.28 -30.69
CA ALA A 419 15.42 -16.66 -30.70
C ALA A 419 14.53 -15.54 -30.12
N THR A 420 13.56 -15.07 -30.91
CA THR A 420 12.55 -14.11 -30.46
C THR A 420 11.34 -14.87 -29.93
N VAL A 421 11.36 -15.19 -28.65
CA VAL A 421 10.35 -16.06 -28.02
C VAL A 421 9.24 -15.23 -27.37
N ARG A 422 8.00 -15.55 -27.73
CA ARG A 422 6.79 -15.00 -27.10
C ARG A 422 6.38 -15.91 -25.94
N GLY A 423 6.05 -15.33 -24.80
CA GLY A 423 5.64 -16.09 -23.61
C GLY A 423 5.80 -15.26 -22.34
N ASP A 424 5.24 -15.76 -21.24
CA ASP A 424 5.40 -15.16 -19.92
C ASP A 424 6.62 -15.75 -19.21
N PHE A 425 7.59 -14.90 -18.94
CA PHE A 425 8.82 -15.25 -18.21
C PHE A 425 8.91 -14.49 -16.88
N SER A 426 7.80 -13.91 -16.42
CA SER A 426 7.75 -13.11 -15.19
C SER A 426 8.09 -13.92 -13.93
N PHE A 427 7.92 -15.25 -13.96
CA PHE A 427 8.32 -16.13 -12.86
C PHE A 427 9.82 -16.00 -12.51
N ILE A 428 10.69 -15.79 -13.51
CA ILE A 428 12.14 -15.59 -13.28
C ILE A 428 12.38 -14.32 -12.47
N ASP A 429 11.66 -13.26 -12.82
CA ASP A 429 11.73 -11.98 -12.13
C ASP A 429 11.20 -12.15 -10.69
N VAL A 430 10.03 -12.76 -10.50
CA VAL A 430 9.44 -13.02 -9.17
C VAL A 430 10.40 -13.82 -8.27
N ASP A 431 10.91 -14.95 -8.77
CA ASP A 431 11.84 -15.80 -8.02
C ASP A 431 13.11 -15.05 -7.64
N PHE A 432 13.70 -14.33 -8.59
CA PHE A 432 14.93 -13.57 -8.35
C PHE A 432 14.75 -12.60 -7.19
N TRP A 433 13.70 -11.76 -7.24
CA TRP A 433 13.53 -10.75 -6.21
C TRP A 433 13.17 -11.33 -4.85
N GLN A 434 12.33 -12.37 -4.80
CA GLN A 434 11.98 -13.04 -3.54
C GLN A 434 13.19 -13.76 -2.93
N GLN A 435 13.92 -14.56 -3.72
CA GLN A 435 15.02 -15.37 -3.21
C GLN A 435 16.29 -14.56 -2.89
N THR A 436 16.45 -13.35 -3.43
CA THR A 436 17.57 -12.46 -3.06
C THR A 436 17.21 -11.47 -1.95
N GLN A 437 15.99 -11.50 -1.41
CA GLN A 437 15.56 -10.54 -0.39
C GLN A 437 16.41 -10.61 0.88
N SER A 438 16.70 -11.81 1.40
CA SER A 438 17.52 -11.97 2.63
C SER A 438 18.91 -11.36 2.46
N ARG A 439 19.54 -11.56 1.31
CA ARG A 439 20.85 -11.00 0.96
C ARG A 439 20.83 -9.48 0.95
N PHE A 440 19.73 -8.90 0.46
CA PHE A 440 19.58 -7.44 0.44
C PHE A 440 19.43 -6.89 1.86
N LEU A 441 18.70 -7.59 2.73
CA LEU A 441 18.59 -7.22 4.15
C LEU A 441 19.94 -7.33 4.88
N GLU A 442 20.77 -8.32 4.55
CA GLU A 442 22.15 -8.42 5.05
C GLU A 442 23.01 -7.24 4.58
N LEU A 443 22.91 -6.84 3.31
CA LEU A 443 23.57 -5.66 2.79
C LEU A 443 23.13 -4.40 3.53
N VAL A 444 21.84 -4.25 3.80
CA VAL A 444 21.29 -3.12 4.57
C VAL A 444 21.96 -2.99 5.93
N GLU A 445 22.06 -4.09 6.69
CA GLU A 445 22.69 -4.08 8.00
C GLU A 445 24.20 -3.76 7.89
N ALA A 446 24.88 -4.31 6.89
CA ALA A 446 26.29 -4.00 6.64
C ALA A 446 26.51 -2.51 6.30
N VAL A 447 25.63 -1.92 5.47
CA VAL A 447 25.68 -0.51 5.09
C VAL A 447 25.40 0.41 6.30
N LYS A 448 24.51 0.01 7.22
CA LYS A 448 24.24 0.75 8.46
C LYS A 448 25.43 0.75 9.41
N ALA A 449 26.07 -0.42 9.55
CA ALA A 449 27.23 -0.62 10.40
C ALA A 449 28.50 0.07 9.87
N ASP A 450 28.54 0.40 8.57
CA ASP A 450 29.71 1.06 7.99
C ASP A 450 29.94 2.47 8.58
N THR A 451 31.21 2.71 8.90
CA THR A 451 31.73 4.00 9.38
C THR A 451 32.75 4.60 8.42
N SER A 452 33.15 3.87 7.38
CA SER A 452 34.18 4.31 6.43
C SER A 452 33.65 5.30 5.39
N GLY A 453 32.35 5.21 5.06
CA GLY A 453 31.74 5.97 3.97
C GLY A 453 32.18 5.50 2.58
N ASP A 454 32.90 4.37 2.49
CA ASP A 454 33.38 3.78 1.24
C ASP A 454 32.56 2.54 0.88
N ASN A 455 31.75 2.65 -0.18
CA ASN A 455 30.85 1.58 -0.57
C ASN A 455 31.50 0.49 -1.43
N ARG A 456 32.78 0.62 -1.81
CA ARG A 456 33.44 -0.30 -2.76
C ARG A 456 33.46 -1.74 -2.26
N ALA A 457 33.81 -1.95 -0.99
CA ALA A 457 33.84 -3.29 -0.39
C ALA A 457 32.44 -3.91 -0.30
N LEU A 458 31.46 -3.11 0.16
CA LEU A 458 30.06 -3.51 0.29
C LEU A 458 29.47 -3.92 -1.06
N LEU A 459 29.64 -3.08 -2.09
CA LEU A 459 29.16 -3.36 -3.44
C LEU A 459 29.90 -4.53 -4.08
N SER A 460 31.20 -4.71 -3.83
CA SER A 460 31.97 -5.85 -4.33
C SER A 460 31.45 -7.18 -3.75
N ALA A 461 31.18 -7.22 -2.44
CA ALA A 461 30.59 -8.37 -1.77
C ALA A 461 29.19 -8.67 -2.31
N TRP A 462 28.33 -7.64 -2.37
CA TRP A 462 26.98 -7.73 -2.94
C TRP A 462 26.98 -8.29 -4.37
N ASN A 463 27.82 -7.73 -5.23
CA ASN A 463 27.92 -8.14 -6.63
C ASN A 463 28.37 -9.60 -6.76
N SER A 464 29.30 -10.02 -5.91
CA SER A 464 29.78 -11.41 -5.87
C SER A 464 28.65 -12.37 -5.47
N ASP A 465 27.82 -11.99 -4.51
CA ASP A 465 26.72 -12.81 -4.03
C ASP A 465 25.56 -12.90 -5.03
N ILE A 466 25.17 -11.79 -5.65
CA ILE A 466 24.17 -11.80 -6.72
C ILE A 466 24.69 -12.60 -7.94
N TRP A 467 25.97 -12.49 -8.25
CA TRP A 467 26.57 -13.29 -9.32
C TRP A 467 26.53 -14.79 -9.02
N ARG A 468 26.85 -15.21 -7.79
CA ARG A 468 26.73 -16.62 -7.37
C ARG A 468 25.28 -17.10 -7.43
N TYR A 469 24.33 -16.30 -6.98
CA TYR A 469 22.91 -16.61 -7.06
C TYR A 469 22.46 -16.83 -8.50
N THR A 470 22.71 -15.86 -9.38
CA THR A 470 22.30 -15.95 -10.80
C THR A 470 22.94 -17.13 -11.52
N ARG A 471 24.18 -17.47 -11.16
CA ARG A 471 24.85 -18.65 -11.70
C ARG A 471 24.15 -19.94 -11.31
N ARG A 472 23.85 -20.11 -10.02
CA ARG A 472 23.13 -21.29 -9.52
C ARG A 472 21.73 -21.36 -10.15
N TYR A 473 20.99 -20.25 -10.13
CA TYR A 473 19.64 -20.20 -10.70
C TYR A 473 19.64 -20.56 -12.20
N PHE A 474 20.60 -20.07 -12.98
CA PHE A 474 20.76 -20.47 -14.37
C PHE A 474 20.99 -21.98 -14.50
N ASP A 475 21.94 -22.53 -13.76
CA ASP A 475 22.29 -23.95 -13.83
C ASP A 475 21.07 -24.83 -13.47
N ASP A 476 20.35 -24.49 -12.40
CA ASP A 476 19.16 -25.25 -11.94
C ASP A 476 18.01 -25.26 -12.96
N HIS A 477 17.84 -24.18 -13.73
CA HIS A 477 16.71 -24.02 -14.67
C HIS A 477 17.06 -24.38 -16.11
N ALA A 478 18.34 -24.32 -16.50
CA ALA A 478 18.78 -24.68 -17.84
C ALA A 478 19.15 -26.17 -17.95
N LEU A 479 19.68 -26.79 -16.88
CA LEU A 479 20.18 -28.16 -16.90
C LEU A 479 19.12 -29.18 -16.44
N THR A 480 17.91 -29.10 -16.98
CA THR A 480 16.79 -29.98 -16.58
C THR A 480 16.81 -31.37 -17.25
N ASN A 481 17.40 -31.50 -18.45
CA ASN A 481 17.59 -32.79 -19.13
C ASN A 481 18.94 -32.88 -19.89
N PRO A 482 20.06 -33.16 -19.19
CA PRO A 482 21.39 -33.20 -19.81
C PRO A 482 21.61 -34.36 -20.81
N GLN A 483 20.62 -35.25 -21.00
CA GLN A 483 20.75 -36.40 -21.92
C GLN A 483 20.46 -36.04 -23.38
N GLU A 484 19.81 -34.90 -23.64
CA GLU A 484 19.57 -34.38 -24.99
C GLU A 484 20.77 -33.55 -25.49
N ARG A 485 21.64 -34.18 -26.29
CA ARG A 485 22.95 -33.61 -26.67
C ARG A 485 22.89 -32.29 -27.42
N THR A 486 21.87 -32.06 -28.25
CA THR A 486 21.72 -30.83 -29.04
C THR A 486 21.39 -29.64 -28.14
N GLU A 487 20.51 -29.83 -27.17
CA GLU A 487 20.14 -28.81 -26.19
C GLU A 487 21.31 -28.48 -25.24
N PHE A 488 22.09 -29.49 -24.83
CA PHE A 488 23.22 -29.30 -23.93
C PHE A 488 24.32 -28.38 -24.49
N ALA A 489 24.61 -28.46 -25.80
CA ALA A 489 25.62 -27.59 -26.43
C ALA A 489 25.20 -26.11 -26.42
N ASP A 490 23.92 -25.84 -26.72
CA ASP A 490 23.35 -24.49 -26.70
C ASP A 490 23.28 -23.94 -25.27
N ILE A 491 22.88 -24.76 -24.30
CA ILE A 491 22.93 -24.41 -22.88
C ILE A 491 24.35 -24.01 -22.47
N MET A 492 25.37 -24.80 -22.83
CA MET A 492 26.76 -24.50 -22.47
C MET A 492 27.31 -23.27 -23.18
N LYS A 493 26.86 -22.98 -24.41
CA LYS A 493 27.21 -21.75 -25.14
C LYS A 493 26.61 -20.52 -24.45
N ALA A 494 25.31 -20.55 -24.13
CA ALA A 494 24.62 -19.49 -23.40
C ALA A 494 25.24 -19.27 -22.01
N ARG A 495 25.55 -20.36 -21.31
CA ARG A 495 26.25 -20.36 -20.03
C ARG A 495 27.62 -19.68 -20.11
N LYS A 496 28.43 -20.05 -21.11
CA LYS A 496 29.76 -19.46 -21.34
C LYS A 496 29.64 -17.96 -21.63
N LYS A 497 28.73 -17.56 -22.51
CA LYS A 497 28.48 -16.16 -22.87
C LYS A 497 28.07 -15.34 -21.65
N PHE A 498 27.14 -15.84 -20.85
CA PHE A 498 26.68 -15.19 -19.63
C PHE A 498 27.82 -15.00 -18.62
N PHE A 499 28.58 -16.05 -18.32
CA PHE A 499 29.63 -15.98 -17.28
C PHE A 499 30.95 -15.36 -17.72
N THR A 500 31.26 -15.30 -19.02
CA THR A 500 32.46 -14.60 -19.52
C THR A 500 32.25 -13.10 -19.65
N GLN A 501 31.02 -12.65 -19.98
CA GLN A 501 30.66 -11.23 -20.06
C GLN A 501 30.23 -10.61 -18.72
N ALA A 502 29.92 -11.43 -17.71
CA ALA A 502 29.45 -10.96 -16.40
C ALA A 502 30.54 -10.82 -15.32
N LYS A 503 31.83 -11.03 -15.62
CA LYS A 503 32.89 -10.69 -14.65
C LYS A 503 32.81 -9.18 -14.35
N PRO A 504 32.58 -8.75 -13.09
CA PRO A 504 32.61 -7.34 -12.76
C PRO A 504 34.03 -6.83 -13.03
N ALA A 505 34.14 -5.81 -13.88
CA ALA A 505 35.42 -5.17 -14.14
C ALA A 505 35.91 -4.52 -12.85
N ALA A 506 36.93 -5.11 -12.22
CA ALA A 506 37.73 -4.43 -11.20
C ALA A 506 38.52 -3.30 -11.87
N LYS A 507 37.90 -2.13 -12.08
CA LYS A 507 38.62 -0.93 -12.48
C LYS A 507 38.93 -0.11 -11.24
N GLY A 508 40.11 -0.38 -10.68
CA GLY A 508 40.80 0.53 -9.77
C GLY A 508 41.02 1.89 -10.43
N ALA A 509 40.96 2.92 -9.60
CA ALA A 509 41.22 4.30 -9.97
C ALA A 509 42.55 4.42 -10.73
N ARG A 510 42.51 4.82 -12.00
CA ARG A 510 43.68 5.40 -12.65
C ARG A 510 43.80 6.84 -12.17
N ALA A 511 44.74 7.07 -11.27
CA ALA A 511 45.24 8.39 -10.94
C ALA A 511 45.60 9.14 -12.25
N LYS A 512 45.07 10.36 -12.40
CA LYS A 512 45.55 11.31 -13.40
C LYS A 512 47.03 11.55 -13.11
N LYS A 513 47.91 11.09 -14.01
CA LYS A 513 49.29 11.59 -14.06
C LYS A 513 49.23 13.06 -14.45
N THR A 514 49.65 13.93 -13.55
CA THR A 514 50.05 15.30 -13.85
C THR A 514 51.17 15.21 -14.89
N GLN A 515 50.95 15.76 -16.08
CA GLN A 515 52.01 16.04 -17.03
C GLN A 515 52.58 17.41 -16.64
N GLU A 516 53.78 17.41 -16.06
CA GLU A 516 54.69 18.53 -16.15
C GLU A 516 55.14 18.65 -17.61
N ALA A 517 55.06 19.86 -18.15
CA ALA A 517 55.82 20.26 -19.32
C ALA A 517 56.25 21.72 -19.10
N ASN A 518 57.56 21.89 -19.20
CA ASN A 518 58.38 23.11 -19.19
C ASN A 518 57.73 24.38 -19.73
#